data_AF-A0AAW1BC08-F1
#
_entry.id   AF-A0AAW1BC08-F1
#
_cell.length_a   1.000
_cell.length_b   1.000
_cell.length_c   1.000
_cell.angle_alpha   90.00
_cell.angle_beta   90.00
_cell.angle_gamma   90.00
#
_symmetry.space_group_name_H-M   'P 1'
#
loop_
_entity.id
_entity.type
_entity.pdbx_description
1 polymer ?
#
loop_
_entity_poly.entity_id
_entity_poly.type
_entity_poly.pdbx_seq_one_letter_code
_entity_poly.pdbx_strand_id
1 'polypeptide(L)'
;MADSYNDEIYLLYYTHGLSSVLENGRIVIYTTSLRVVRTTFERCELVRKIFQNHRVKFVEKNIALNGDYGKELSERCRKLGEIPSVPVAFIEGQYLGVSVRGMNG
;
A
#
# COMPACT_ATOMS: atom_id res chain seq x y z
N MET A 1 -26.68 8.08 24.38
CA MET A 1 -26.19 6.90 23.64
C MET A 1 -25.33 7.48 22.53
N ALA A 2 -24.03 7.72 22.78
CA ALA A 2 -23.15 8.12 21.69
C ALA A 2 -22.92 6.87 20.85
N ASP A 3 -23.26 6.98 19.58
CA ASP A 3 -23.54 5.85 18.72
C ASP A 3 -22.20 5.23 18.32
N SER A 4 -22.06 3.91 18.47
CA SER A 4 -20.85 3.12 18.16
C SER A 4 -20.22 3.42 16.79
N TYR A 5 -21.00 3.96 15.84
CA TYR A 5 -20.56 4.37 14.50
C TYR A 5 -19.60 5.58 14.53
N ASN A 6 -19.81 6.53 15.45
CA ASN A 6 -18.96 7.71 15.59
C ASN A 6 -17.60 7.36 16.21
N ASP A 7 -17.54 6.37 17.11
CA ASP A 7 -16.30 5.88 17.70
C ASP A 7 -15.41 5.16 16.67
N GLU A 8 -15.99 4.32 15.80
CA GLU A 8 -15.25 3.71 14.69
C GLU A 8 -14.68 4.76 13.74
N ILE A 9 -15.47 5.75 13.33
CA ILE A 9 -15.01 6.83 12.45
C ILE A 9 -13.85 7.63 13.08
N TYR A 10 -13.94 7.93 14.38
CA TYR A 10 -12.86 8.62 15.11
C TYR A 10 -11.58 7.80 15.18
N LEU A 11 -11.68 6.51 15.52
CA LEU A 11 -10.53 5.60 15.53
C LEU A 11 -9.92 5.44 14.13
N LEU A 12 -10.74 5.43 13.09
CA LEU A 12 -10.27 5.35 11.70
C LEU A 12 -9.56 6.64 11.24
N TYR A 13 -10.01 7.81 11.70
CA TYR A 13 -9.34 9.10 11.45
C TYR A 13 -8.02 9.19 12.24
N TYR A 14 -8.02 8.83 13.52
CA TYR A 14 -6.82 8.79 14.35
C TYR A 14 -5.78 7.81 13.83
N THR A 15 -6.18 6.60 13.43
CA THR A 15 -5.26 5.63 12.82
C THR A 15 -4.70 6.10 11.49
N HIS A 16 -5.49 6.79 10.66
CA HIS A 16 -5.00 7.38 9.41
C HIS A 16 -4.00 8.52 9.68
N GLY A 17 -4.37 9.46 10.54
CA GLY A 17 -3.48 10.55 10.95
C GLY A 17 -2.20 10.03 11.64
N LEU A 18 -2.31 8.94 12.40
CA LEU A 18 -1.17 8.30 13.01
C LEU A 18 -0.30 7.59 11.96
N SER A 19 -0.90 6.91 10.96
CA SER A 19 -0.15 6.29 9.86
C SER A 19 0.63 7.32 9.07
N SER A 20 0.02 8.44 8.69
CA SER A 20 0.73 9.51 7.94
C SER A 20 1.85 10.14 8.76
N VAL A 21 1.64 10.37 10.07
CA VAL A 21 2.67 10.88 10.98
C VAL A 21 3.81 9.87 11.18
N LEU A 22 3.50 8.58 11.36
CA LEU A 22 4.50 7.52 11.55
C LEU A 22 5.26 7.21 10.25
N GLU A 23 4.64 7.42 9.09
CA GLU A 23 5.21 7.21 7.77
C GLU A 23 5.87 8.48 7.21
N ASN A 24 5.99 9.57 7.99
CA ASN A 24 6.64 10.81 7.54
C ASN A 24 8.08 10.55 7.06
N GLY A 25 8.42 11.04 5.86
CA GLY A 25 9.66 10.73 5.15
C GLY A 25 9.85 9.27 4.74
N ARG A 26 8.81 8.43 4.77
CA ARG A 26 8.89 6.99 4.45
C ARG A 26 8.03 6.64 3.25
N ILE A 27 8.55 5.68 2.49
CA ILE A 27 7.83 5.03 1.40
C ILE A 27 7.50 3.60 1.81
N VAL A 28 6.23 3.22 1.72
CA VAL A 28 5.76 1.86 1.96
C VAL A 28 5.19 1.31 0.66
N ILE A 29 5.72 0.19 0.20
CA ILE A 29 5.21 -0.50 -0.99
C ILE A 29 4.59 -1.83 -0.59
N TYR A 30 3.40 -2.09 -1.10
CA TYR A 30 2.71 -3.36 -1.00
C TYR A 30 2.94 -4.16 -2.28
N THR A 31 3.42 -5.38 -2.11
CA THR A 31 3.77 -6.28 -3.20
C THR A 31 3.19 -7.66 -2.94
N THR A 32 3.23 -8.51 -3.95
CA THR A 32 3.08 -9.95 -3.78
C THR A 32 4.27 -10.66 -4.43
N SER A 33 4.76 -11.72 -3.80
CA SER A 33 5.72 -12.65 -4.41
C SER A 33 5.04 -13.89 -5.02
N LEU A 34 3.72 -14.02 -4.89
CA LEU A 34 2.96 -15.09 -5.54
C LEU A 34 2.95 -14.88 -7.04
N ARG A 35 3.25 -15.94 -7.78
CA ARG A 35 3.35 -15.93 -9.25
C ARG A 35 2.07 -16.39 -9.94
N VAL A 36 0.95 -16.47 -9.20
CA VAL A 36 -0.36 -16.94 -9.71
C VAL A 36 -0.81 -16.10 -10.90
N VAL A 37 -0.66 -14.77 -10.80
CA VAL A 37 -0.88 -13.84 -11.90
C VAL A 37 0.48 -13.29 -12.32
N ARG A 38 1.04 -13.83 -13.40
CA ARG A 38 2.40 -13.51 -13.87
C ARG A 38 2.62 -12.00 -14.06
N THR A 39 1.65 -11.32 -14.66
CA THR A 39 1.73 -9.87 -14.89
C THR A 39 1.81 -9.09 -13.57
N THR A 40 1.01 -9.46 -12.56
CA THR A 40 1.08 -8.84 -11.22
C THR A 40 2.43 -9.04 -10.56
N PHE A 41 3.00 -10.25 -10.65
CA PHE A 41 4.34 -10.54 -10.14
C PHE A 41 5.40 -9.67 -10.82
N GLU A 42 5.41 -9.62 -12.16
CA GLU A 42 6.36 -8.81 -12.93
C GLU A 42 6.25 -7.32 -12.62
N ARG A 43 5.03 -6.81 -12.42
CA ARG A 43 4.80 -5.42 -11.98
C ARG A 43 5.37 -5.16 -10.59
N CYS A 44 5.18 -6.08 -9.64
CA CYS A 44 5.75 -5.96 -8.29
C CYS A 44 7.29 -5.97 -8.32
N GLU A 45 7.89 -6.87 -9.10
CA GLU A 45 9.34 -6.92 -9.31
C GLU A 45 9.88 -5.62 -9.90
N LEU A 46 9.21 -5.08 -10.92
CA LEU A 46 9.60 -3.84 -11.58
C LEU A 46 9.58 -2.65 -10.60
N VAL A 47 8.51 -2.50 -9.83
CA VAL A 47 8.40 -1.43 -8.83
C VAL A 47 9.53 -1.54 -7.81
N ARG A 48 9.82 -2.74 -7.29
CA ARG A 48 10.98 -2.95 -6.41
C ARG A 48 12.29 -2.51 -7.03
N LYS A 49 12.54 -2.91 -8.28
CA LYS A 49 13.76 -2.53 -9.01
C LYS A 49 13.86 -1.01 -9.19
N ILE A 50 12.77 -0.32 -9.50
CA ILE A 50 12.76 1.14 -9.63
C ILE A 50 13.24 1.78 -8.33
N PHE A 51 12.61 1.47 -7.19
CA PHE A 51 13.00 2.05 -5.91
C PHE A 51 14.44 1.71 -5.52
N GLN A 52 14.87 0.46 -5.74
CA GLN A 52 16.24 0.01 -5.49
C GLN A 52 17.27 0.76 -6.36
N ASN A 53 17.01 0.88 -7.66
CA ASN A 53 17.92 1.54 -8.61
C ASN A 53 18.07 3.03 -8.32
N HIS A 54 16.98 3.69 -7.90
CA HIS A 54 17.03 5.10 -7.48
C HIS A 54 17.60 5.30 -6.06
N ARG A 55 18.02 4.22 -5.38
CA ARG A 55 18.56 4.24 -4.00
C ARG A 55 17.62 4.88 -2.99
N VAL A 56 16.32 4.80 -3.25
CA VAL A 56 15.29 5.33 -2.37
C VAL A 56 15.06 4.32 -1.25
N LYS A 57 15.06 4.76 0.01
CA LYS A 57 14.71 3.88 1.13
C LYS A 57 13.20 3.65 1.13
N PHE A 58 12.80 2.38 1.17
CA PHE A 58 11.39 1.98 1.27
C PHE A 58 11.24 0.77 2.18
N VAL A 59 10.04 0.59 2.70
CA VAL A 59 9.59 -0.60 3.41
C VAL A 59 8.73 -1.42 2.47
N GLU A 60 9.08 -2.69 2.27
CA GLU A 60 8.25 -3.63 1.52
C GLU A 60 7.32 -4.39 2.46
N LYS A 61 6.03 -4.39 2.14
CA LYS A 61 4.99 -5.20 2.77
C LYS A 61 4.47 -6.23 1.77
N ASN A 62 5.01 -7.44 1.83
CA ASN A 62 4.59 -8.53 0.96
C ASN A 62 3.32 -9.20 1.51
N ILE A 63 2.19 -8.99 0.82
CA ILE A 63 0.87 -9.49 1.26
C ILE A 63 0.74 -11.01 1.21
N ALA A 64 1.61 -11.69 0.46
CA ALA A 64 1.64 -13.14 0.41
C ALA A 64 2.33 -13.77 1.62
N LEU A 65 3.25 -13.03 2.26
CA LEU A 65 4.02 -13.51 3.41
C LEU A 65 3.35 -13.14 4.73
N ASN A 66 2.54 -12.09 4.74
CA ASN A 66 1.80 -11.65 5.92
C ASN A 66 0.39 -11.19 5.53
N GLY A 67 -0.63 -11.94 5.99
CA GLY A 67 -2.03 -11.65 5.72
C GLY A 67 -2.50 -10.32 6.33
N ASP A 68 -1.87 -9.83 7.39
CA ASP A 68 -2.23 -8.55 8.00
C ASP A 68 -1.84 -7.37 7.10
N TYR A 69 -0.80 -7.51 6.26
CA TYR A 69 -0.50 -6.50 5.24
C TYR A 69 -1.58 -6.43 4.16
N GLY A 70 -2.20 -7.57 3.81
CA GLY A 70 -3.33 -7.60 2.90
C GLY A 70 -4.56 -6.91 3.49
N LYS A 71 -4.85 -7.15 4.78
CA LYS A 71 -5.93 -6.47 5.51
C LYS A 71 -5.69 -4.97 5.60
N GLU A 72 -4.47 -4.56 5.99
CA GLU A 72 -4.07 -3.16 6.06
C GLU A 72 -4.23 -2.46 4.71
N LEU A 73 -3.73 -3.07 3.62
CA LEU A 73 -3.87 -2.53 2.27
C LEU A 73 -5.34 -2.36 1.89
N SER A 74 -6.16 -3.40 2.15
CA SER A 74 -7.58 -3.39 1.85
C SER A 74 -8.31 -2.27 2.61
N GLU A 75 -7.99 -2.09 3.89
CA GLU A 75 -8.54 -1.01 4.71
C GLU A 75 -8.15 0.37 4.18
N ARG A 76 -6.85 0.56 3.87
CA ARG A 76 -6.34 1.83 3.35
C ARG A 76 -6.95 2.19 1.99
N CYS A 77 -7.08 1.22 1.08
CA CYS A 77 -7.73 1.43 -0.22
C CYS A 77 -9.23 1.68 -0.09
N ARG A 78 -9.95 0.92 0.76
CA ARG A 78 -11.38 1.10 1.02
C ARG A 78 -11.71 2.52 1.47
N LYS A 79 -10.90 3.10 2.37
CA LYS A 79 -11.06 4.49 2.83
C LYS A 79 -10.93 5.53 1.72
N LEU A 80 -10.17 5.21 0.67
CA LEU A 80 -9.95 6.08 -0.48
C LEU A 80 -10.95 5.81 -1.63
N GLY A 81 -11.84 4.82 -1.47
CA GLY A 81 -12.71 4.36 -2.56
C GLY A 81 -11.96 3.58 -3.65
N GLU A 82 -10.73 3.13 -3.36
CA GLU A 82 -9.85 2.42 -4.29
C GLU A 82 -9.98 0.90 -4.12
N ILE A 83 -9.79 0.16 -5.21
CA ILE A 83 -9.75 -1.31 -5.17
C ILE A 83 -8.31 -1.75 -4.87
N PRO A 84 -8.05 -2.54 -3.82
CA PRO A 84 -6.69 -2.97 -3.50
C PRO A 84 -6.15 -3.87 -4.62
N SER A 85 -5.11 -3.40 -5.31
CA SER A 85 -4.45 -4.13 -6.39
C SER A 85 -2.95 -3.84 -6.40
N VAL A 86 -2.14 -4.84 -6.06
CA VAL A 86 -0.68 -4.70 -6.00
C VAL A 86 -0.06 -4.64 -7.42
N PRO A 87 1.05 -3.91 -7.59
CA PRO A 87 1.77 -3.13 -6.58
C PRO A 87 1.06 -1.81 -6.20
N VAL A 88 1.09 -1.47 -4.90
CA VAL A 88 0.60 -0.18 -4.36
C VAL A 88 1.71 0.49 -3.56
N ALA A 89 1.87 1.81 -3.69
CA ALA A 89 2.83 2.58 -2.92
C ALA A 89 2.13 3.67 -2.12
N PHE A 90 2.63 3.92 -0.92
CA PHE A 90 2.28 5.06 -0.08
C PHE A 90 3.54 5.87 0.23
N ILE A 91 3.45 7.19 0.12
CA ILE A 91 4.51 8.14 0.48
C ILE A 91 3.96 9.00 1.60
N GLU A 92 4.59 8.99 2.78
CA GLU A 92 4.13 9.77 3.94
C GLU A 92 2.66 9.47 4.31
N GLY A 93 2.29 8.19 4.12
CA GLY A 93 0.95 7.68 4.33
C GLY A 93 -0.07 8.01 3.24
N GLN A 94 0.28 8.84 2.26
CA GLN A 94 -0.57 9.21 1.13
C GLN A 94 -0.51 8.14 0.04
N TYR A 95 -1.67 7.80 -0.52
CA TYR A 95 -1.79 6.82 -1.59
C TYR A 95 -1.27 7.39 -2.90
N LEU A 96 -0.31 6.70 -3.50
CA LEU A 96 0.18 7.05 -4.84
C LEU A 96 -0.52 6.22 -5.93
N GLY A 97 -0.91 4.98 -5.58
CA GLY A 97 -1.16 3.93 -6.56
C GLY A 97 0.11 3.60 -7.38
N VAL A 98 0.20 2.40 -7.96
CA VAL A 98 1.29 2.11 -8.92
C VAL A 98 0.75 1.45 -10.17
N SER A 99 0.32 2.29 -11.12
CA SER A 99 -0.01 1.84 -12.46
C SER A 99 1.23 1.90 -13.33
N VAL A 100 1.94 0.77 -13.47
CA VAL A 100 2.91 0.60 -14.58
C VAL A 100 2.13 0.34 -15.87
N ARG A 101 1.57 1.39 -16.47
CA ARG A 101 1.13 1.38 -17.87
C ARG A 101 2.22 2.09 -18.67
N GLY A 102 2.90 1.37 -19.57
CA GLY A 102 3.84 1.98 -20.53
C GLY A 102 5.26 1.41 -20.60
N MET A 103 5.47 0.12 -20.32
CA MET A 103 6.76 -0.54 -20.61
C MET A 103 6.55 -1.84 -21.39
N ASN A 104 5.82 -1.74 -22.50
CA ASN A 104 5.95 -2.70 -23.59
C ASN A 104 6.89 -2.05 -24.61
N GLY A 105 8.17 -2.42 -24.55
CA GLY A 105 9.09 -2.33 -25.67
C GLY A 105 9.08 -3.64 -26.44
#